data_AF-A0A1H7X9U2-F1
#
_entry.id   AF-A0A1H7X9U2-F1
#
_cell.length_a   1.000
_cell.length_b   1.000
_cell.length_c   1.000
_cell.angle_alpha   90.00
_cell.angle_beta   90.00
_cell.angle_gamma   90.00
#
_symmetry.space_group_name_H-M   'P 1'
#
loop_
_entity.id
_entity.type
_entity.pdbx_description
1 polymer ?
#
loop_
_entity_poly.entity_id
_entity_poly.type
_entity_poly.pdbx_seq_one_letter_code
_entity_poly.pdbx_strand_id
1 'polypeptide(L)'
;MVTLHHFLRGAVILLSLLAAFATTAAARSMSMGSDDSGMSMIAGVDTADVPRVPPVAGFTEGEPIFFIHTEVSDPETGRVMIDMMGSPVPVVPSLAANGKDMLATVRAFTNGVQPEGPRGPLDFQPDVFDYPVGSDGYRPLRMLYPVTWSDSAMPRHLTSAAEVESAIATGELAAEQTGIVVNAPFF
;
A
#
# COMPACT_ATOMS: atom_id res chain seq x y z
N MET A 1 -20.58 -74.30 33.41
CA MET A 1 -20.75 -73.49 34.64
C MET A 1 -19.92 -72.22 34.43
N VAL A 2 -20.50 -71.07 34.03
CA VAL A 2 -21.12 -70.04 34.91
C VAL A 2 -20.03 -69.44 35.82
N THR A 3 -19.61 -68.16 35.82
CA THR A 3 -20.17 -66.87 35.33
C THR A 3 -19.08 -65.78 35.27
N LEU A 4 -19.26 -64.83 34.35
CA LEU A 4 -19.09 -63.35 34.40
C LEU A 4 -18.59 -62.70 35.71
N HIS A 5 -17.65 -61.73 35.60
CA HIS A 5 -17.80 -60.38 36.18
C HIS A 5 -16.67 -59.36 35.85
N HIS A 6 -17.11 -58.15 35.45
CA HIS A 6 -16.50 -56.83 35.66
C HIS A 6 -15.24 -56.43 34.84
N PHE A 7 -15.06 -55.21 34.30
CA PHE A 7 -15.78 -53.93 34.31
C PHE A 7 -15.28 -53.14 33.08
N LEU A 8 -16.16 -52.75 32.14
CA LEU A 8 -15.87 -51.74 31.12
C LEU A 8 -16.01 -50.35 31.76
N ARG A 9 -14.93 -49.55 31.76
CA ARG A 9 -15.00 -48.11 32.03
C ARG A 9 -15.37 -47.39 30.74
N GLY A 10 -16.45 -46.61 30.80
CA GLY A 10 -17.03 -45.93 29.66
C GLY A 10 -16.26 -44.70 29.19
N ALA A 11 -16.59 -44.29 27.97
CA ALA A 11 -16.63 -42.91 27.54
C ALA A 11 -17.62 -42.86 26.36
N VAL A 12 -18.76 -42.21 26.59
CA VAL A 12 -19.76 -41.90 25.58
C VAL A 12 -19.16 -40.87 24.63
N ILE A 13 -18.90 -41.23 23.39
CA ILE A 13 -18.52 -40.28 22.33
C ILE A 13 -19.83 -39.69 21.79
N LEU A 14 -20.18 -38.50 22.26
CA LEU A 14 -21.24 -37.68 21.69
C LEU A 14 -20.65 -36.96 20.48
N LEU A 15 -21.01 -37.40 19.28
CA LEU A 15 -20.59 -36.81 18.01
C LEU A 15 -21.44 -35.56 17.74
N SER A 16 -20.99 -34.38 18.15
CA SER A 16 -21.60 -33.11 17.75
C SER A 16 -21.06 -32.69 16.38
N LEU A 17 -21.93 -32.77 15.36
CA LEU A 17 -21.75 -32.14 14.06
C LEU A 17 -21.67 -30.62 14.24
N LEU A 18 -20.48 -30.03 14.13
CA LEU A 18 -20.34 -28.59 13.87
C LEU A 18 -20.50 -28.36 12.37
N ALA A 19 -21.64 -27.81 11.98
CA ALA A 19 -21.85 -27.26 10.65
C ALA A 19 -20.92 -26.05 10.48
N ALA A 20 -19.95 -26.17 9.55
CA ALA A 20 -19.14 -25.05 9.12
C ALA A 20 -20.04 -24.07 8.34
N PHE A 21 -20.37 -22.94 8.96
CA PHE A 21 -20.88 -21.77 8.25
C PHE A 21 -19.72 -21.17 7.45
N ALA A 22 -19.60 -21.57 6.19
CA ALA A 22 -18.83 -20.82 5.21
C ALA A 22 -19.57 -19.51 4.95
N THR A 23 -19.12 -18.41 5.57
CA THR A 23 -19.54 -17.07 5.20
C THR A 23 -18.77 -16.69 3.95
N THR A 24 -19.43 -16.78 2.80
CA THR A 24 -18.99 -16.17 1.56
C THR A 24 -19.04 -14.64 1.73
N ALA A 25 -17.92 -14.03 2.10
CA ALA A 25 -17.70 -12.62 1.87
C ALA A 25 -17.53 -12.44 0.35
N ALA A 26 -18.66 -12.30 -0.36
CA ALA A 26 -18.65 -11.85 -1.73
C ALA A 26 -18.04 -10.44 -1.74
N ALA A 27 -16.80 -10.33 -2.20
CA ALA A 27 -16.21 -9.06 -2.57
C ALA A 27 -17.16 -8.40 -3.57
N ARG A 28 -17.87 -7.36 -3.14
CA ARG A 28 -18.63 -6.52 -4.04
C ARG A 28 -17.61 -5.86 -4.94
N SER A 29 -17.50 -6.35 -6.17
CA SER A 29 -16.92 -5.59 -7.27
C SER A 29 -17.69 -4.28 -7.33
N MET A 30 -17.08 -3.21 -6.80
CA MET A 30 -17.54 -1.86 -7.10
C MET A 30 -17.16 -1.62 -8.55
N SER A 31 -18.06 -1.99 -9.46
CA SER A 31 -18.08 -1.42 -10.80
C SER A 31 -18.31 0.07 -10.61
N MET A 32 -17.22 0.86 -10.58
CA MET A 32 -17.33 2.29 -10.84
C MET A 32 -17.86 2.42 -12.26
N GLY A 33 -19.19 2.56 -12.37
CA GLY A 33 -19.82 2.94 -13.61
C GLY A 33 -19.14 4.20 -14.09
N SER A 34 -18.68 4.17 -15.34
CA SER A 34 -18.28 5.36 -16.08
C SER A 34 -19.54 6.19 -16.39
N ASP A 35 -20.22 6.67 -15.36
CA ASP A 35 -21.25 7.69 -15.52
C ASP A 35 -20.51 9.03 -15.68
N ASP A 36 -20.17 9.34 -16.92
CA ASP A 36 -19.69 10.63 -17.43
C ASP A 36 -20.77 11.75 -17.30
N SER A 37 -21.73 11.58 -16.39
CA SER A 37 -22.75 12.60 -16.07
C SER A 37 -22.27 13.58 -15.01
N GLY A 38 -20.96 13.59 -14.70
CA GLY A 38 -20.31 14.57 -13.85
C GLY A 38 -20.44 15.96 -14.46
N MET A 39 -21.09 16.86 -13.73
CA MET A 39 -21.34 18.26 -14.08
C MET A 39 -20.20 18.88 -14.90
N SER A 40 -20.47 19.16 -16.19
CA SER A 40 -19.58 19.94 -17.04
C SER A 40 -19.58 21.40 -16.56
N MET A 41 -18.76 21.68 -15.54
CA MET A 41 -18.53 23.04 -15.04
C MET A 41 -17.68 23.88 -16.04
N ILE A 42 -17.24 23.26 -17.14
CA ILE A 42 -16.39 23.86 -18.19
C ILE A 42 -16.94 23.54 -19.58
N ALA A 43 -18.26 23.69 -19.77
CA ALA A 43 -18.89 23.48 -21.06
C ALA A 43 -18.20 24.33 -22.15
N GLY A 44 -17.63 23.67 -23.17
CA GLY A 44 -16.96 24.33 -24.30
C GLY A 44 -15.44 24.44 -24.23
N VAL A 45 -14.79 23.89 -23.21
CA VAL A 45 -13.32 23.72 -23.21
C VAL A 45 -12.97 22.30 -23.63
N ASP A 46 -12.20 22.17 -24.70
CA ASP A 46 -11.58 20.91 -25.10
C ASP A 46 -10.49 20.55 -24.08
N THR A 47 -10.69 19.47 -23.35
CA THR A 47 -9.75 18.95 -22.36
C THR A 47 -8.97 17.73 -22.86
N ALA A 48 -9.03 17.41 -24.16
CA ALA A 48 -8.34 16.25 -24.72
C ALA A 48 -6.81 16.30 -24.46
N ASP A 49 -6.22 17.49 -24.55
CA ASP A 49 -4.79 17.72 -24.35
C ASP A 49 -4.41 18.09 -22.92
N VAL A 50 -5.37 18.11 -21.97
CA VAL A 50 -5.06 18.39 -20.56
C VAL A 50 -4.40 17.17 -19.93
N PRO A 51 -3.18 17.29 -19.38
CA PRO A 51 -2.52 16.17 -18.73
C PRO A 51 -3.36 15.60 -17.58
N ARG A 52 -3.52 14.28 -17.56
CA ARG A 52 -4.17 13.56 -16.45
C ARG A 52 -3.09 12.98 -15.56
N VAL A 53 -3.27 13.12 -14.25
CA VAL A 53 -2.40 12.48 -13.26
C VAL A 53 -2.98 11.08 -12.96
N PRO A 54 -2.27 9.99 -13.30
CA PRO A 54 -2.77 8.64 -13.10
C PRO A 54 -2.72 8.24 -11.62
N PRO A 55 -3.74 7.51 -11.11
CA PRO A 55 -3.67 6.92 -9.78
C PRO A 55 -2.64 5.79 -9.75
N VAL A 56 -1.92 5.67 -8.63
CA VAL A 56 -0.95 4.62 -8.33
C VAL A 56 -1.47 3.80 -7.16
N ALA A 57 -1.29 2.48 -7.21
CA ALA A 57 -1.64 1.60 -6.11
C ALA A 57 -0.55 1.63 -5.03
N GLY A 58 -0.95 1.62 -3.76
CA GLY A 58 -0.08 1.49 -2.61
C GLY A 58 -0.76 0.70 -1.50
N PHE A 59 -0.08 0.57 -0.37
CA PHE A 59 -0.65 -0.03 0.84
C PHE A 59 -0.49 0.89 2.06
N THR A 60 -1.46 0.82 2.96
CA THR A 60 -1.36 1.37 4.32
C THR A 60 -2.13 0.47 5.27
N GLU A 61 -1.53 0.13 6.42
CA GLU A 61 -2.16 -0.70 7.46
C GLU A 61 -2.80 -2.00 6.95
N GLY A 62 -2.21 -2.63 5.93
CA GLY A 62 -2.69 -3.88 5.34
C GLY A 62 -3.72 -3.70 4.22
N GLU A 63 -4.24 -2.50 4.02
CA GLU A 63 -5.28 -2.20 3.03
C GLU A 63 -4.71 -1.54 1.77
N PRO A 64 -5.21 -1.90 0.58
CA PRO A 64 -4.82 -1.23 -0.66
C PRO A 64 -5.40 0.18 -0.71
N ILE A 65 -4.61 1.11 -1.22
CA ILE A 65 -5.01 2.50 -1.46
C ILE A 65 -4.65 2.93 -2.88
N PHE A 66 -5.27 4.03 -3.30
CA PHE A 66 -4.83 4.77 -4.48
C PHE A 66 -4.36 6.15 -4.07
N PHE A 67 -3.28 6.60 -4.71
CA PHE A 67 -2.71 7.93 -4.50
C PHE A 67 -2.23 8.51 -5.84
N ILE A 68 -1.90 9.79 -5.86
CA ILE A 68 -1.27 10.44 -7.02
C ILE A 68 0.01 11.15 -6.58
N HIS A 69 0.96 11.29 -7.50
CA HIS A 69 2.14 12.13 -7.31
C HIS A 69 1.85 13.50 -7.92
N THR A 70 1.73 14.54 -7.09
CA THR A 70 1.45 15.89 -7.59
C THR A 70 2.72 16.72 -7.74
N GLU A 71 3.64 16.66 -6.78
CA GLU A 71 4.91 17.41 -6.80
C GLU A 71 6.01 16.65 -6.05
N VAL A 72 7.28 16.99 -6.31
CA VAL A 72 8.44 16.43 -5.60
C VAL A 72 9.51 17.48 -5.34
N SER A 73 10.26 17.36 -4.24
CA SER A 73 11.32 18.31 -3.89
C SER A 73 12.60 18.18 -4.71
N ASP A 74 12.84 16.99 -5.26
CA ASP A 74 14.10 16.61 -5.89
C ASP A 74 13.96 16.52 -7.42
N PRO A 75 14.82 17.19 -8.20
CA PRO A 75 14.74 17.20 -9.65
C PRO A 75 15.05 15.86 -10.32
N GLU A 76 15.97 15.07 -9.77
CA GLU A 76 16.32 13.76 -10.32
C GLU A 76 15.20 12.76 -10.09
N THR A 77 14.64 12.75 -8.87
CA THR A 77 13.46 11.93 -8.55
C THR A 77 12.26 12.34 -9.39
N GLY A 78 12.05 13.64 -9.60
CA GLY A 78 10.98 14.14 -10.47
C GLY A 78 11.10 13.65 -11.90
N ARG A 79 12.32 13.63 -12.46
CA ARG A 79 12.55 13.07 -13.80
C ARG A 79 12.22 11.58 -13.85
N VAL A 80 12.66 10.79 -12.87
CA VAL A 80 12.33 9.35 -12.79
C VAL A 80 10.82 9.15 -12.72
N MET A 81 10.11 9.90 -11.88
CA MET A 81 8.65 9.79 -11.76
C MET A 81 7.94 10.16 -13.07
N ILE A 82 8.38 11.21 -13.78
CA ILE A 82 7.83 11.59 -15.10
C ILE A 82 8.04 10.47 -16.12
N ASP A 83 9.27 9.93 -16.21
CA ASP A 83 9.61 8.87 -17.16
C ASP A 83 8.79 7.60 -16.92
N MET A 84 8.47 7.29 -15.65
CA MET A 84 7.69 6.12 -15.27
C MET A 84 6.18 6.31 -15.43
N MET A 85 5.64 7.45 -15.00
CA MET A 85 4.19 7.68 -14.93
C MET A 85 3.61 8.28 -16.22
N GLY A 86 4.45 8.87 -17.08
CA GLY A 86 4.01 9.56 -18.28
C GLY A 86 3.19 10.83 -18.01
N SER A 87 3.14 11.30 -16.76
CA SER A 87 2.45 12.51 -16.32
C SER A 87 3.45 13.55 -15.79
N PRO A 88 3.18 14.86 -15.94
CA PRO A 88 4.01 15.90 -15.35
C PRO A 88 4.10 15.76 -13.83
N VAL A 89 5.31 15.84 -13.26
CA VAL A 89 5.56 15.97 -11.83
C VAL A 89 6.42 17.22 -11.60
N PRO A 90 5.83 18.37 -11.29
CA PRO A 90 6.55 19.58 -10.95
C PRO A 90 7.57 19.39 -9.82
N VAL A 91 8.75 19.99 -10.00
CA VAL A 91 9.82 20.01 -8.99
C VAL A 91 9.67 21.26 -8.14
N VAL A 92 9.48 21.08 -6.83
CA VAL A 92 9.24 22.14 -5.84
C VAL A 92 10.21 21.95 -4.66
N PRO A 93 11.45 22.47 -4.73
CA PRO A 93 12.47 22.24 -3.71
C PRO A 93 12.07 22.66 -2.29
N SER A 94 11.20 23.66 -2.16
CA SER A 94 10.70 24.11 -0.86
C SER A 94 9.89 23.06 -0.10
N LEU A 95 9.44 21.98 -0.75
CA LEU A 95 8.79 20.85 -0.07
C LEU A 95 9.74 20.16 0.94
N ALA A 96 11.05 20.18 0.71
CA ALA A 96 12.02 19.63 1.65
C ALA A 96 12.28 20.55 2.86
N ALA A 97 11.85 21.82 2.82
CA ALA A 97 12.07 22.81 3.87
C ALA A 97 10.99 22.80 4.97
N ASN A 98 10.05 21.84 4.93
CA ASN A 98 8.93 21.76 5.88
C ASN A 98 9.35 21.25 7.27
N GLY A 99 8.55 21.60 8.27
CA GLY A 99 8.64 21.01 9.61
C GLY A 99 8.30 19.51 9.59
N LYS A 100 8.95 18.73 10.45
CA LYS A 100 8.73 17.26 10.54
C LYS A 100 7.28 16.90 10.89
N ASP A 101 6.54 17.80 11.53
CA ASP A 101 5.13 17.66 11.89
C ASP A 101 4.17 17.69 10.69
N MET A 102 4.63 18.23 9.55
CA MET A 102 3.91 18.22 8.28
C MET A 102 4.17 16.98 7.44
N LEU A 103 5.14 16.14 7.84
CA LEU A 103 5.59 15.00 7.05
C LEU A 103 5.05 13.69 7.62
N ALA A 104 4.64 12.81 6.72
CA ALA A 104 4.48 11.38 6.96
C ALA A 104 5.47 10.62 6.06
N THR A 105 5.46 9.29 6.06
CA THR A 105 6.49 8.48 5.38
C THR A 105 5.90 7.69 4.22
N VAL A 106 6.67 7.58 3.13
CA VAL A 106 6.45 6.57 2.09
C VAL A 106 7.70 5.71 1.96
N ARG A 107 7.52 4.40 1.95
CA ARG A 107 8.60 3.41 1.73
C ARG A 107 8.48 2.85 0.33
N ALA A 108 9.46 3.16 -0.52
CA ALA A 108 9.53 2.71 -1.90
C ALA A 108 10.55 1.58 -2.04
N PHE A 109 10.14 0.45 -2.62
CA PHE A 109 10.99 -0.74 -2.68
C PHE A 109 11.93 -0.67 -3.89
N THR A 110 13.23 -0.83 -3.64
CA THR A 110 14.26 -0.78 -4.70
C THR A 110 14.71 -2.16 -5.17
N ASN A 111 14.27 -3.22 -4.48
CA ASN A 111 14.46 -4.62 -4.87
C ASN A 111 13.35 -5.52 -4.28
N GLY A 112 13.46 -6.83 -4.52
CA GLY A 112 12.62 -7.83 -3.88
C GLY A 112 11.47 -8.30 -4.76
N VAL A 113 10.24 -8.26 -4.23
CA VAL A 113 9.08 -8.86 -4.90
C VAL A 113 8.65 -8.05 -6.11
N GLN A 114 8.54 -8.70 -7.27
CA GLN A 114 8.01 -8.13 -8.50
C GLN A 114 6.68 -8.82 -8.85
N PRO A 115 5.53 -8.26 -8.43
CA PRO A 115 4.24 -8.87 -8.71
C PRO A 115 3.89 -8.81 -10.21
N GLU A 116 3.03 -9.72 -10.66
CA GLU A 116 2.41 -9.64 -12.00
C GLU A 116 1.36 -8.52 -12.10
N GLY A 117 0.81 -8.10 -10.96
CA GLY A 117 -0.22 -7.05 -10.82
C GLY A 117 0.37 -5.65 -10.60
N PRO A 118 -0.32 -4.78 -9.83
CA PRO A 118 0.15 -3.43 -9.53
C PRO A 118 1.56 -3.42 -8.94
N ARG A 119 2.39 -2.49 -9.41
CA ARG A 119 3.77 -2.27 -8.97
C ARG A 119 3.92 -0.86 -8.44
N GLY A 120 4.92 -0.66 -7.59
CA GLY A 120 5.37 0.69 -7.27
C GLY A 120 6.01 1.35 -8.49
N PRO A 121 6.42 2.62 -8.36
CA PRO A 121 7.54 3.16 -9.14
C PRO A 121 8.75 2.20 -8.95
N LEU A 122 9.87 2.26 -9.64
CA LEU A 122 10.97 1.26 -9.47
C LEU A 122 10.64 -0.23 -9.75
N ASP A 123 9.42 -0.60 -10.20
CA ASP A 123 9.05 -1.95 -10.69
C ASP A 123 9.00 -3.11 -9.66
N PHE A 124 9.07 -2.81 -8.36
CA PHE A 124 8.87 -3.79 -7.29
C PHE A 124 7.44 -3.69 -6.74
N GLN A 125 7.20 -4.26 -5.56
CA GLN A 125 5.88 -4.21 -4.94
C GLN A 125 5.40 -2.76 -4.74
N PRO A 126 4.07 -2.54 -4.63
CA PRO A 126 3.51 -1.22 -4.30
C PRO A 126 4.13 -0.60 -3.05
N ASP A 127 4.24 0.73 -3.06
CA ASP A 127 4.80 1.49 -1.95
C ASP A 127 3.95 1.35 -0.68
N VAL A 128 4.63 1.40 0.48
CA VAL A 128 3.98 1.30 1.79
C VAL A 128 4.01 2.65 2.48
N PHE A 129 2.83 3.14 2.83
CA PHE A 129 2.64 4.40 3.54
C PHE A 129 2.29 4.13 5.01
N ASP A 130 2.64 5.08 5.87
CA ASP A 130 2.06 5.18 7.22
C ASP A 130 0.77 6.03 7.19
N TYR A 131 -0.03 5.89 8.23
CA TYR A 131 -1.18 6.76 8.52
C TYR A 131 -2.22 6.86 7.38
N PRO A 132 -3.27 6.02 7.40
CA PRO A 132 -4.35 6.09 6.42
C PRO A 132 -5.17 7.37 6.57
N VAL A 133 -5.96 7.71 5.53
CA VAL A 133 -6.93 8.82 5.61
C VAL A 133 -7.84 8.64 6.81
N GLY A 134 -8.07 9.74 7.54
CA GLY A 134 -8.90 9.74 8.76
C GLY A 134 -8.14 9.42 10.05
N SER A 135 -6.85 9.04 9.97
CA SER A 135 -5.98 8.98 11.14
C SER A 135 -5.37 10.35 11.47
N ASP A 136 -5.06 10.59 12.75
CA ASP A 136 -4.44 11.84 13.22
C ASP A 136 -3.07 12.11 12.57
N GLY A 137 -2.38 11.05 12.15
CA GLY A 137 -1.06 11.10 11.53
C GLY A 137 -1.07 11.33 10.02
N TYR A 138 -2.23 11.34 9.35
CA TYR A 138 -2.27 11.49 7.90
C TYR A 138 -1.65 12.81 7.47
N ARG A 139 -0.66 12.76 6.59
CA ARG A 139 -0.08 13.93 5.91
C ARG A 139 0.07 13.61 4.42
N PRO A 140 -0.30 14.53 3.51
CA PRO A 140 -0.09 14.32 2.09
C PRO A 140 1.38 14.52 1.69
N LEU A 141 2.17 15.25 2.47
CA LEU A 141 3.61 15.37 2.25
C LEU A 141 4.31 14.15 2.83
N ARG A 142 4.94 13.37 1.96
CA ARG A 142 5.60 12.10 2.26
C ARG A 142 7.09 12.23 2.09
N MET A 143 7.84 11.98 3.16
CA MET A 143 9.28 11.79 3.07
C MET A 143 9.56 10.42 2.46
N LEU A 144 10.34 10.40 1.38
CA LEU A 144 10.68 9.20 0.63
C LEU A 144 11.80 8.43 1.32
N TYR A 145 11.51 7.20 1.70
CA TYR A 145 12.47 6.23 2.21
C TYR A 145 12.59 5.08 1.21
N PRO A 146 13.62 5.06 0.36
CA PRO A 146 13.97 3.88 -0.39
C PRO A 146 14.30 2.74 0.58
N VAL A 147 13.75 1.55 0.31
CA VAL A 147 13.99 0.36 1.12
C VAL A 147 14.46 -0.80 0.26
N THR A 148 15.42 -1.57 0.80
CA THR A 148 16.12 -2.63 0.09
C THR A 148 16.21 -3.87 0.96
N TRP A 149 15.73 -5.00 0.46
CA TRP A 149 15.94 -6.31 1.07
C TRP A 149 17.42 -6.67 1.07
N SER A 150 17.91 -7.14 2.20
CA SER A 150 19.25 -7.70 2.37
C SER A 150 19.40 -8.98 1.54
N ASP A 151 20.60 -9.24 1.00
CA ASP A 151 20.89 -10.44 0.18
C ASP A 151 20.62 -11.77 0.90
N SER A 152 20.71 -11.78 2.23
CA SER A 152 20.45 -12.97 3.06
C SER A 152 18.97 -13.14 3.45
N ALA A 153 18.12 -12.17 3.16
CA ALA A 153 16.70 -12.21 3.46
C ALA A 153 15.92 -12.79 2.28
N MET A 154 14.76 -13.40 2.57
CA MET A 154 13.84 -13.83 1.53
C MET A 154 12.75 -12.77 1.37
N PRO A 155 12.70 -12.03 0.25
CA PRO A 155 11.70 -10.98 0.06
C PRO A 155 10.28 -11.51 0.15
N ARG A 156 9.41 -10.75 0.78
CA ARG A 156 7.97 -11.01 0.88
C ARG A 156 7.17 -9.72 0.71
N HIS A 157 5.89 -9.86 0.43
CA HIS A 157 5.01 -8.69 0.39
C HIS A 157 4.88 -8.07 1.78
N LEU A 158 4.99 -6.74 1.85
CA LEU A 158 4.77 -5.94 3.05
C LEU A 158 3.69 -4.91 2.72
N THR A 159 2.68 -4.79 3.57
CA THR A 159 1.49 -3.96 3.31
C THR A 159 1.18 -2.97 4.44
N SER A 160 2.02 -2.89 5.48
CA SER A 160 1.89 -1.90 6.55
C SER A 160 3.23 -1.32 6.98
N ALA A 161 3.20 -0.10 7.51
CA ALA A 161 4.38 0.53 8.09
C ALA A 161 5.00 -0.33 9.20
N ALA A 162 4.17 -0.95 10.03
CA ALA A 162 4.61 -1.84 11.11
C ALA A 162 5.37 -3.08 10.58
N GLU A 163 4.93 -3.68 9.47
CA GLU A 163 5.64 -4.80 8.85
C GLU A 163 6.99 -4.38 8.28
N VAL A 164 7.07 -3.20 7.65
CA VAL A 164 8.32 -2.65 7.14
C VAL A 164 9.29 -2.33 8.28
N GLU A 165 8.80 -1.70 9.35
CA GLU A 165 9.61 -1.39 10.54
C GLU A 165 10.11 -2.66 11.24
N SER A 166 9.29 -3.70 11.30
CA SER A 166 9.70 -5.01 11.82
C SER A 166 10.83 -5.62 10.98
N ALA A 167 10.69 -5.61 9.64
CA ALA A 167 11.73 -6.11 8.73
C ALA A 167 13.03 -5.29 8.81
N ILE A 168 12.93 -3.99 9.05
CA ILE A 168 14.10 -3.15 9.32
C ILE A 168 14.76 -3.53 10.65
N ALA A 169 13.97 -3.70 11.71
CA ALA A 169 14.46 -4.04 13.04
C ALA A 169 15.15 -5.42 13.10
N THR A 170 14.71 -6.38 12.26
CA THR A 170 15.34 -7.71 12.14
C THR A 170 16.53 -7.74 11.18
N GLY A 171 16.83 -6.64 10.48
CA GLY A 171 17.91 -6.55 9.50
C GLY A 171 17.60 -7.21 8.15
N GLU A 172 16.35 -7.60 7.92
CA GLU A 172 15.90 -8.12 6.64
C GLU A 172 15.80 -7.03 5.56
N LEU A 173 15.53 -5.80 5.99
CA LEU A 173 15.35 -4.63 5.13
C LEU A 173 16.25 -3.47 5.60
N ALA A 174 16.95 -2.83 4.68
CA ALA A 174 17.63 -1.56 4.91
C ALA A 174 16.73 -0.41 4.43
N ALA A 175 16.80 0.74 5.08
CA ALA A 175 16.09 1.95 4.69
C ALA A 175 17.05 3.14 4.62
N GLU A 176 16.93 3.95 3.57
CA GLU A 176 17.70 5.17 3.38
C GLU A 176 16.85 6.41 3.68
N GLN A 177 17.38 7.32 4.49
CA GLN A 177 16.75 8.63 4.70
C GLN A 177 17.30 9.63 3.68
N THR A 178 16.47 10.00 2.69
CA THR A 178 16.90 10.83 1.55
C THR A 178 16.70 12.33 1.78
N GLY A 179 15.75 12.72 2.65
CA GLY A 179 15.29 14.11 2.78
C GLY A 179 14.40 14.58 1.62
N ILE A 180 14.11 13.70 0.65
CA ILE A 180 13.24 13.97 -0.48
C ILE A 180 11.78 13.92 -0.02
N VAL A 181 11.00 14.94 -0.39
CA VAL A 181 9.58 15.04 -0.05
C VAL A 181 8.75 14.99 -1.33
N VAL A 182 7.76 14.12 -1.33
CA VAL A 182 6.77 13.93 -2.39
C VAL A 182 5.42 14.38 -1.85
N ASN A 183 4.66 15.16 -2.62
CA ASN A 183 3.25 15.40 -2.31
C ASN A 183 2.41 14.28 -2.93
N ALA A 184 1.86 13.41 -2.07
CA ALA A 184 1.18 12.19 -2.44
C ALA A 184 -0.14 11.99 -1.66
N PRO A 185 -1.21 12.73 -2.00
CA PRO A 185 -2.51 12.55 -1.38
C PRO A 185 -3.20 11.24 -1.80
N PHE A 186 -3.96 10.65 -0.86
CA PHE A 186 -4.78 9.46 -1.10
C PHE A 186 -6.20 9.85 -1.54
N PHE A 187 -6.91 8.92 -2.17
CA PHE A 187 -8.33 9.05 -2.55
C PHE A 187 -9.23 8.07 -1.80
#